data_AF-A0A318XJ69-F1
#
_entry.id   AF-A0A318XJ69-F1
#
_cell.length_a   1.000
_cell.length_b   1.000
_cell.length_c   1.000
_cell.angle_alpha   90.00
_cell.angle_beta   90.00
_cell.angle_gamma   90.00
#
_symmetry.space_group_name_H-M   'P 1'
#
loop_
_entity.id
_entity.type
_entity.pdbx_description
1 polymer ?
#
loop_
_entity_poly.entity_id
_entity_poly.type
_entity_poly.pdbx_seq_one_letter_code
_entity_poly.pdbx_strand_id
1 'polypeptide(L)'
;MEGFKRNEFEVIVADDGSSDDTESYIKGINTSYELKYIYLKRDDSSCRSKARNCGIKAAEGEFIIFIDADIIVKKDYLLEVDRFCSKNKNIFMAGLRLMLPEDIPFETVKDGSVFEKYTFDPEHTEFHEFRCDILEELSYNAAAILYPFMYGQTCNLVAPKSMLDKINGFDEALKAWGLEDIELCYRLWKMGLRFVLNSKLEVLHQFHWVEGKIVDESKLAGVMENTRLLLLKHPDIFNLPEDKVYELFKSIANNFRFVEKPIPETCNRIIIDFKNKAYLKDIKQIIVMSSESENNDIIVKDYLENTDLDVWIQQLGKRASTPRYYPMSRKLKKL
;
A
#
# COMPACT_ATOMS: atom_id res chain seq x y z
N MET A 1 -11.13 7.46 -15.99
CA MET A 1 -9.69 7.47 -15.65
C MET A 1 -8.96 8.21 -16.75
N GLU A 2 -8.24 9.26 -16.40
CA GLU A 2 -7.43 10.03 -17.35
C GLU A 2 -6.30 9.15 -17.90
N GLY A 3 -5.92 9.37 -19.17
CA GLY A 3 -4.83 8.64 -19.81
C GLY A 3 -5.12 7.20 -20.21
N PHE A 4 -6.26 6.62 -19.82
CA PHE A 4 -6.65 5.25 -20.15
C PHE A 4 -7.99 5.23 -20.90
N LYS A 5 -8.03 4.47 -21.99
CA LYS A 5 -9.26 4.14 -22.70
C LYS A 5 -10.07 3.14 -21.89
N ARG A 6 -11.36 3.14 -22.18
CA ARG A 6 -12.38 2.29 -21.52
C ARG A 6 -12.14 0.79 -21.64
N ASN A 7 -11.40 0.36 -22.67
CA ASN A 7 -11.04 -1.03 -22.93
C ASN A 7 -9.60 -1.37 -22.49
N GLU A 8 -8.91 -0.45 -21.81
CA GLU A 8 -7.57 -0.66 -21.26
C GLU A 8 -7.61 -1.02 -19.76
N PHE A 9 -8.81 -1.06 -19.17
CA PHE A 9 -9.04 -1.54 -17.82
C PHE A 9 -10.46 -2.13 -17.69
N GLU A 10 -10.65 -2.94 -16.66
CA GLU A 10 -11.94 -3.49 -16.24
C GLU A 10 -12.12 -3.25 -14.74
N VAL A 11 -13.36 -3.33 -14.27
CA VAL A 11 -13.70 -3.26 -12.85
C VAL A 11 -14.46 -4.52 -12.48
N ILE A 12 -14.04 -5.15 -11.38
CA ILE A 12 -14.66 -6.37 -10.86
C ILE A 12 -15.11 -6.11 -9.43
N VAL A 13 -16.41 -6.23 -9.20
CA VAL A 13 -17.01 -6.18 -7.87
C VAL A 13 -17.25 -7.61 -7.41
N ALA A 14 -16.49 -8.06 -6.42
CA ALA A 14 -16.70 -9.35 -5.76
C ALA A 14 -17.46 -9.14 -4.45
N ASP A 15 -18.73 -9.49 -4.45
CA ASP A 15 -19.66 -9.32 -3.34
C ASP A 15 -19.66 -10.58 -2.46
N ASP A 16 -19.24 -10.44 -1.19
CA ASP A 16 -19.22 -11.52 -0.18
C ASP A 16 -20.60 -11.72 0.49
N GLY A 17 -21.65 -11.65 -0.31
CA GLY A 17 -23.00 -12.07 0.03
C GLY A 17 -23.84 -11.02 0.73
N SER A 18 -23.82 -9.78 0.21
CA SER A 18 -24.78 -8.73 0.56
C SER A 18 -26.22 -9.24 0.49
N SER A 19 -27.05 -8.75 1.41
CA SER A 19 -28.46 -9.12 1.56
C SER A 19 -29.43 -7.98 1.23
N ASP A 20 -28.91 -6.87 0.72
CA ASP A 20 -29.64 -5.68 0.31
C ASP A 20 -29.64 -5.54 -1.23
N ASP A 21 -30.01 -4.37 -1.73
CA ASP A 21 -30.11 -4.08 -3.16
C ASP A 21 -28.75 -3.87 -3.86
N THR A 22 -27.63 -4.23 -3.25
CA THR A 22 -26.28 -4.06 -3.81
C THR A 22 -26.15 -4.63 -5.22
N GLU A 23 -26.61 -5.87 -5.47
CA GLU A 23 -26.55 -6.49 -6.80
C GLU A 23 -27.27 -5.63 -7.87
N SER A 24 -28.51 -5.24 -7.57
CA SER A 24 -29.34 -4.44 -8.46
C SER A 24 -28.72 -3.06 -8.71
N TYR A 25 -28.16 -2.45 -7.66
CA TYR A 25 -27.49 -1.16 -7.76
C TYR A 25 -26.28 -1.24 -8.69
N ILE A 26 -25.35 -2.19 -8.44
CA ILE A 26 -24.11 -2.33 -9.22
C ILE A 26 -24.42 -2.66 -10.69
N LYS A 27 -25.36 -3.59 -10.95
CA LYS A 27 -25.78 -3.93 -12.31
C LYS A 27 -26.49 -2.78 -13.03
N GLY A 28 -27.08 -1.85 -12.27
CA GLY A 28 -27.73 -0.65 -12.79
C GLY A 28 -26.78 0.51 -13.10
N ILE A 29 -25.51 0.43 -12.69
CA ILE A 29 -24.53 1.49 -12.97
C ILE A 29 -24.26 1.53 -14.48
N ASN A 30 -24.59 2.66 -15.11
CA ASN A 30 -24.21 2.91 -16.49
C ASN A 30 -22.71 3.25 -16.56
N THR A 31 -21.89 2.22 -16.71
CA THR A 31 -20.46 2.38 -16.90
C THR A 31 -20.11 2.50 -18.37
N SER A 32 -18.97 3.12 -18.60
CA SER A 32 -18.40 3.15 -19.95
C SER A 32 -17.23 2.19 -20.14
N TYR A 33 -16.86 1.48 -19.09
CA TYR A 33 -15.83 0.46 -19.00
C TYR A 33 -16.48 -0.87 -18.63
N GLU A 34 -15.76 -1.98 -18.81
CA GLU A 34 -16.25 -3.30 -18.43
C GLU A 34 -16.41 -3.40 -16.91
N LEU A 35 -17.63 -3.68 -16.46
CA LEU A 35 -17.97 -3.89 -15.05
C LEU A 35 -18.50 -5.31 -14.88
N LYS A 36 -17.74 -6.16 -14.19
CA LYS A 36 -18.13 -7.52 -13.81
C LYS A 36 -18.60 -7.52 -12.36
N TYR A 37 -19.72 -8.17 -12.09
CA TYR A 37 -20.24 -8.37 -10.74
C TYR A 37 -20.27 -9.87 -10.43
N ILE A 38 -19.67 -10.27 -9.31
CA ILE A 38 -19.56 -11.65 -8.86
C ILE A 38 -20.18 -11.73 -7.47
N TYR A 39 -21.30 -12.42 -7.36
CA TYR A 39 -21.96 -12.67 -6.08
C TYR A 39 -21.50 -13.99 -5.47
N LEU A 40 -21.11 -13.95 -4.20
CA LEU A 40 -20.72 -15.12 -3.42
C LEU A 40 -21.72 -15.32 -2.28
N LYS A 41 -22.56 -16.34 -2.41
CA LYS A 41 -23.45 -16.73 -1.31
C LYS A 41 -22.61 -17.11 -0.08
N ARG A 42 -22.97 -16.57 1.08
CA ARG A 42 -22.24 -16.84 2.32
C ARG A 42 -22.40 -18.28 2.79
N ASP A 43 -21.30 -18.87 3.24
CA ASP A 43 -21.21 -20.17 3.91
C ASP A 43 -20.08 -20.15 4.97
N ASP A 44 -19.82 -21.28 5.63
CA ASP A 44 -18.78 -21.40 6.68
C ASP A 44 -17.34 -21.15 6.18
N SER A 45 -17.14 -21.07 4.87
CA SER A 45 -15.87 -20.74 4.23
C SER A 45 -15.78 -19.29 3.74
N SER A 46 -16.85 -18.50 3.88
CA SER A 46 -16.83 -17.08 3.50
C SER A 46 -15.83 -16.28 4.31
N CYS A 47 -15.02 -15.52 3.58
CA CYS A 47 -14.08 -14.56 4.12
C CYS A 47 -13.67 -13.58 3.02
N ARG A 48 -13.08 -12.45 3.42
CA ARG A 48 -12.59 -11.42 2.50
C ARG A 48 -11.57 -11.98 1.50
N SER A 49 -10.68 -12.87 1.95
CA SER A 49 -9.68 -13.53 1.11
C SER A 49 -10.33 -14.32 -0.03
N LYS A 50 -11.41 -15.07 0.25
CA LYS A 50 -12.14 -15.84 -0.76
C LYS A 50 -12.80 -14.92 -1.79
N ALA A 51 -13.42 -13.83 -1.34
CA ALA A 51 -14.01 -12.84 -2.24
C ALA A 51 -12.97 -12.19 -3.17
N ARG A 52 -11.84 -11.76 -2.61
CA ARG A 52 -10.72 -11.20 -3.40
C ARG A 52 -10.15 -12.23 -4.38
N ASN A 53 -10.03 -13.50 -3.98
CA ASN A 53 -9.58 -14.57 -4.86
C ASN A 53 -10.52 -14.83 -6.04
N CYS A 54 -11.84 -14.72 -5.83
CA CYS A 54 -12.81 -14.78 -6.93
C CYS A 54 -12.61 -13.63 -7.91
N GLY A 55 -12.36 -12.41 -7.42
CA GLY A 55 -11.98 -11.26 -8.25
C GLY A 55 -10.71 -11.50 -9.06
N ILE A 56 -9.62 -11.96 -8.42
CA ILE A 56 -8.34 -12.28 -9.08
C ILE A 56 -8.52 -13.31 -10.21
N LYS A 57 -9.33 -14.35 -9.97
CA LYS A 57 -9.58 -15.42 -10.95
C LYS A 57 -10.37 -14.93 -12.16
N ALA A 58 -11.27 -13.96 -11.98
CA ALA A 58 -12.10 -13.41 -13.04
C ALA A 58 -11.44 -12.25 -13.83
N ALA A 59 -10.37 -11.68 -13.28
CA ALA A 59 -9.61 -10.62 -13.92
C ALA A 59 -8.82 -11.11 -15.14
N GLU A 60 -8.66 -10.25 -16.13
CA GLU A 60 -7.93 -10.46 -17.37
C GLU A 60 -6.74 -9.48 -17.49
N GLY A 61 -6.75 -8.41 -16.70
CA GLY A 61 -5.67 -7.42 -16.64
C GLY A 61 -4.30 -8.01 -16.25
N GLU A 62 -3.23 -7.39 -16.77
CA GLU A 62 -1.84 -7.77 -16.43
C GLU A 62 -1.51 -7.51 -14.96
N PHE A 63 -2.10 -6.45 -14.39
CA PHE A 63 -1.99 -6.10 -12.98
C PHE A 63 -3.37 -6.11 -12.34
N ILE A 64 -3.42 -6.54 -11.08
CA ILE A 64 -4.58 -6.43 -10.21
C ILE A 64 -4.37 -5.22 -9.30
N ILE A 65 -5.36 -4.33 -9.29
CA ILE A 65 -5.45 -3.20 -8.37
C ILE A 65 -6.55 -3.55 -7.37
N PHE A 66 -6.18 -3.71 -6.10
CA PHE A 66 -7.12 -3.90 -5.01
C PHE A 66 -7.54 -2.54 -4.45
N ILE A 67 -8.85 -2.34 -4.38
CA ILE A 67 -9.52 -1.15 -3.85
C ILE A 67 -10.70 -1.64 -3.02
N ASP A 68 -10.83 -1.15 -1.79
CA ASP A 68 -12.00 -1.45 -0.95
C ASP A 68 -13.21 -0.60 -1.37
N ALA A 69 -14.43 -1.02 -1.02
CA ALA A 69 -15.67 -0.40 -1.51
C ALA A 69 -15.92 1.03 -0.98
N ASP A 70 -15.20 1.45 0.05
CA ASP A 70 -15.27 2.74 0.74
C ASP A 70 -14.10 3.68 0.35
N ILE A 71 -13.37 3.35 -0.72
CA ILE A 71 -12.23 4.12 -1.22
C ILE A 71 -12.62 5.00 -2.41
N ILE A 72 -12.13 6.24 -2.42
CA ILE A 72 -12.24 7.18 -3.52
C ILE A 72 -10.85 7.40 -4.12
N VAL A 73 -10.73 7.20 -5.43
CA VAL A 73 -9.46 7.33 -6.18
C VAL A 73 -9.44 8.59 -7.05
N LYS A 74 -8.26 9.16 -7.27
CA LYS A 74 -8.07 10.30 -8.19
C LYS A 74 -8.29 9.87 -9.64
N LYS A 75 -8.67 10.82 -10.49
CA LYS A 75 -8.92 10.56 -11.93
C LYS A 75 -7.68 10.06 -12.69
N ASP A 76 -6.48 10.42 -12.23
CA ASP A 76 -5.17 10.05 -12.79
C ASP A 76 -4.56 8.82 -12.10
N TYR A 77 -5.30 8.13 -11.23
CA TYR A 77 -4.82 7.00 -10.44
C TYR A 77 -4.13 5.91 -11.30
N LEU A 78 -4.71 5.53 -12.44
CA LEU A 78 -4.11 4.53 -13.34
C LEU A 78 -2.80 5.02 -14.00
N LEU A 79 -2.67 6.32 -14.29
CA LEU A 79 -1.42 6.88 -14.82
C LEU A 79 -0.30 6.77 -13.78
N GLU A 80 -0.62 7.02 -12.50
CA GLU A 80 0.34 6.91 -11.42
C GLU A 80 0.76 5.45 -11.17
N VAL A 81 -0.16 4.48 -11.31
CA VAL A 81 0.19 3.04 -11.33
C VAL A 81 1.15 2.73 -12.49
N ASP A 82 0.84 3.22 -13.69
CA ASP A 82 1.61 2.95 -14.90
C ASP A 82 3.03 3.53 -14.87
N ARG A 83 3.25 4.67 -14.19
CA ARG A 83 4.60 5.28 -14.02
C ARG A 83 5.65 4.29 -13.51
N PHE A 84 5.24 3.30 -12.70
CA PHE A 84 6.11 2.25 -12.20
C PHE A 84 5.97 0.94 -12.99
N CYS A 85 4.73 0.49 -13.24
CA CYS A 85 4.45 -0.82 -13.82
C CYS A 85 4.97 -0.94 -15.27
N SER A 86 4.94 0.15 -16.04
CA SER A 86 5.51 0.20 -17.40
C SER A 86 7.03 0.00 -17.42
N LYS A 87 7.73 0.32 -16.34
CA LYS A 87 9.20 0.22 -16.23
C LYS A 87 9.67 -1.10 -15.64
N ASN A 88 8.91 -1.67 -14.71
CA ASN A 88 9.27 -2.90 -14.04
C ASN A 88 8.04 -3.70 -13.64
N LYS A 89 7.88 -4.88 -14.26
CA LYS A 89 6.77 -5.81 -14.00
C LYS A 89 7.01 -6.72 -12.80
N ASN A 90 8.24 -6.78 -12.28
CA ASN A 90 8.60 -7.57 -11.09
C ASN A 90 8.49 -6.75 -9.80
N ILE A 91 7.39 -6.01 -9.65
CA ILE A 91 7.08 -5.19 -8.48
C ILE A 91 5.66 -5.46 -8.01
N PHE A 92 5.40 -5.19 -6.74
CA PHE A 92 4.07 -4.92 -6.21
C PHE A 92 4.15 -3.63 -5.40
N MET A 93 3.08 -2.86 -5.39
CA MET A 93 3.10 -1.48 -4.94
C MET A 93 1.95 -1.23 -3.97
N ALA A 94 2.23 -0.54 -2.87
CA ALA A 94 1.19 0.06 -2.03
C ALA A 94 1.17 1.57 -2.19
N GLY A 95 -0.05 2.11 -2.25
CA GLY A 95 -0.28 3.54 -2.12
C GLY A 95 -0.61 3.94 -0.68
N LEU A 96 -0.87 5.24 -0.49
CA LEU A 96 -1.27 5.83 0.79
C LEU A 96 -2.78 6.07 0.82
N ARG A 97 -3.32 6.32 2.01
CA ARG A 97 -4.70 6.80 2.18
C ARG A 97 -4.77 7.96 3.17
N LEU A 98 -5.71 8.86 2.93
CA LEU A 98 -6.20 9.81 3.92
C LEU A 98 -7.51 9.30 4.50
N MET A 99 -7.63 9.38 5.81
CA MET A 99 -8.79 8.96 6.58
C MET A 99 -9.80 10.09 6.60
N LEU A 100 -10.92 9.91 5.91
CA LEU A 100 -11.98 10.90 5.90
C LEU A 100 -12.77 10.86 7.22
N PRO A 101 -13.18 12.01 7.77
CA PRO A 101 -13.92 12.08 9.01
C PRO A 101 -15.42 11.80 8.84
N GLU A 102 -15.91 11.84 7.61
CA GLU A 102 -17.33 11.80 7.27
C GLU A 102 -17.55 11.12 5.91
N ASP A 103 -18.78 10.67 5.69
CA ASP A 103 -19.23 10.20 4.38
C ASP A 103 -19.23 11.36 3.38
N ILE A 104 -18.79 11.08 2.16
CA ILE A 104 -18.62 12.10 1.14
C ILE A 104 -19.81 12.09 0.17
N PRO A 105 -20.42 13.26 -0.12
CA PRO A 105 -21.46 13.35 -1.12
C PRO A 105 -20.94 12.95 -2.51
N PHE A 106 -21.67 12.08 -3.19
CA PHE A 106 -21.31 11.55 -4.52
C PHE A 106 -20.97 12.65 -5.55
N GLU A 107 -21.68 13.79 -5.54
CA GLU A 107 -21.41 14.86 -6.50
C GLU A 107 -19.99 15.45 -6.34
N THR A 108 -19.47 15.54 -5.11
CA THR A 108 -18.08 16.03 -4.86
C THR A 108 -17.01 15.03 -5.29
N VAL A 109 -17.34 13.73 -5.30
CA VAL A 109 -16.49 12.68 -5.87
C VAL A 109 -16.49 12.78 -7.40
N LYS A 110 -17.67 12.98 -7.98
CA LYS A 110 -17.90 13.03 -9.43
C LYS A 110 -17.27 14.25 -10.10
N ASP A 111 -17.32 15.42 -9.47
CA ASP A 111 -16.66 16.63 -9.98
C ASP A 111 -15.18 16.75 -9.56
N GLY A 112 -14.73 15.93 -8.59
CA GLY A 112 -13.35 15.86 -8.12
C GLY A 112 -12.99 16.87 -7.03
N SER A 113 -13.92 17.74 -6.64
CA SER A 113 -13.71 18.76 -5.59
C SER A 113 -13.36 18.16 -4.23
N VAL A 114 -13.71 16.88 -3.98
CA VAL A 114 -13.31 16.16 -2.77
C VAL A 114 -11.79 16.15 -2.58
N PHE A 115 -11.00 16.06 -3.66
CA PHE A 115 -9.53 16.05 -3.61
C PHE A 115 -8.93 17.45 -3.48
N GLU A 116 -9.71 18.50 -3.66
CA GLU A 116 -9.32 19.87 -3.34
C GLU A 116 -9.52 20.14 -1.84
N LYS A 117 -10.59 19.59 -1.25
CA LYS A 117 -10.87 19.67 0.20
C LYS A 117 -9.95 18.79 1.03
N TYR A 118 -9.73 17.54 0.59
CA TYR A 118 -8.96 16.54 1.31
C TYR A 118 -7.67 16.23 0.56
N THR A 119 -6.62 16.95 0.95
CA THR A 119 -5.23 16.67 0.59
C THR A 119 -4.44 16.45 1.87
N PHE A 120 -3.28 15.81 1.75
CA PHE A 120 -2.35 15.73 2.87
C PHE A 120 -1.99 17.13 3.32
N ASP A 121 -2.15 17.36 4.62
CA ASP A 121 -1.81 18.61 5.27
C ASP A 121 -1.02 18.26 6.54
N PRO A 122 0.24 18.72 6.66
CA PRO A 122 1.05 18.45 7.85
C PRO A 122 0.45 19.00 9.15
N GLU A 123 -0.55 19.89 9.09
CA GLU A 123 -1.27 20.43 10.25
C GLU A 123 -2.50 19.59 10.64
N HIS A 124 -3.06 18.78 9.73
CA HIS A 124 -4.26 17.96 9.96
C HIS A 124 -3.94 16.47 10.10
N THR A 125 -3.16 16.14 11.13
CA THR A 125 -2.69 14.77 11.40
C THR A 125 -3.81 13.76 11.69
N GLU A 126 -5.00 14.23 12.07
CA GLU A 126 -6.20 13.40 12.29
C GLU A 126 -6.66 12.65 11.03
N PHE A 127 -6.32 13.15 9.84
CA PHE A 127 -6.61 12.49 8.57
C PHE A 127 -5.49 11.56 8.10
N HIS A 128 -4.34 11.58 8.76
CA HIS A 128 -3.21 10.75 8.36
C HIS A 128 -3.42 9.31 8.80
N GLU A 129 -3.14 8.38 7.90
CA GLU A 129 -3.02 6.98 8.31
C GLU A 129 -1.75 6.74 9.12
N PHE A 130 -1.75 5.66 9.91
CA PHE A 130 -0.63 5.30 10.80
C PHE A 130 0.74 5.20 10.09
N ARG A 131 0.76 4.90 8.78
CA ARG A 131 1.99 4.76 8.02
C ARG A 131 2.71 6.10 7.85
N CYS A 132 2.01 7.24 7.87
CA CYS A 132 2.63 8.55 7.69
C CYS A 132 3.77 8.78 8.71
N ASP A 133 3.52 8.55 10.00
CA ASP A 133 4.54 8.72 11.03
C ASP A 133 5.68 7.72 10.88
N ILE A 134 5.38 6.48 10.47
CA ILE A 134 6.39 5.43 10.31
C ILE A 134 7.30 5.77 9.12
N LEU A 135 6.74 6.21 7.99
CA LEU A 135 7.48 6.49 6.77
C LEU A 135 8.29 7.79 6.84
N GLU A 136 7.86 8.77 7.64
CA GLU A 136 8.66 9.96 7.99
C GLU A 136 9.98 9.57 8.68
N GLU A 137 9.95 8.54 9.54
CA GLU A 137 11.15 8.04 10.22
C GLU A 137 11.97 7.11 9.31
N LEU A 138 11.32 6.11 8.71
CA LEU A 138 11.96 5.06 7.94
C LEU A 138 12.35 5.53 6.55
N SER A 139 11.42 5.53 5.59
CA SER A 139 11.59 6.06 4.24
C SER A 139 10.34 5.82 3.38
N TYR A 140 10.10 6.67 2.39
CA TYR A 140 9.19 6.35 1.26
C TYR A 140 9.87 5.51 0.16
N ASN A 141 11.13 5.12 0.33
CA ASN A 141 11.76 4.07 -0.45
C ASN A 141 11.66 2.74 0.32
N ALA A 142 10.73 1.88 -0.12
CA ALA A 142 10.53 0.56 0.48
C ALA A 142 11.81 -0.31 0.55
N ALA A 143 12.76 -0.12 -0.37
CA ALA A 143 14.01 -0.89 -0.35
C ALA A 143 14.92 -0.54 0.84
N ALA A 144 14.68 0.60 1.50
CA ALA A 144 15.42 1.03 2.70
C ALA A 144 14.78 0.53 4.01
N ILE A 145 13.68 -0.23 3.92
CA ILE A 145 12.94 -0.81 5.04
C ILE A 145 13.29 -2.30 5.13
N LEU A 146 13.44 -2.84 6.34
CA LEU A 146 13.83 -4.24 6.56
C LEU A 146 12.70 -5.21 6.23
N TYR A 147 11.47 -4.91 6.68
CA TYR A 147 10.28 -5.73 6.43
C TYR A 147 9.23 -4.96 5.63
N PRO A 148 9.54 -4.57 4.37
CA PRO A 148 8.70 -3.67 3.59
C PRO A 148 7.29 -4.23 3.33
N PHE A 149 7.16 -5.55 3.23
CA PHE A 149 5.88 -6.22 2.99
C PHE A 149 4.83 -5.98 4.08
N MET A 150 5.23 -5.58 5.30
CA MET A 150 4.30 -5.26 6.38
C MET A 150 3.46 -4.00 6.10
N TYR A 151 3.94 -3.14 5.20
CA TYR A 151 3.32 -1.86 4.89
C TYR A 151 2.41 -1.93 3.66
N GLY A 152 2.20 -3.12 3.11
CA GLY A 152 1.21 -3.36 2.05
C GLY A 152 -0.18 -3.53 2.63
N GLN A 153 -1.13 -2.69 2.19
CA GLN A 153 -2.53 -2.79 2.57
C GLN A 153 -3.38 -2.83 1.32
N THR A 154 -4.25 -3.82 1.24
CA THR A 154 -4.96 -4.15 -0.01
C THR A 154 -6.14 -3.23 -0.31
N CYS A 155 -6.45 -2.28 0.59
CA CYS A 155 -7.35 -1.17 0.24
C CYS A 155 -6.78 -0.28 -0.88
N ASN A 156 -5.46 -0.34 -1.12
CA ASN A 156 -4.76 0.42 -2.16
C ASN A 156 -3.42 -0.29 -2.51
N LEU A 157 -3.53 -1.46 -3.15
CA LEU A 157 -2.38 -2.30 -3.52
C LEU A 157 -2.46 -2.71 -4.99
N VAL A 158 -1.33 -2.69 -5.67
CA VAL A 158 -1.17 -3.19 -7.04
C VAL A 158 -0.21 -4.37 -7.05
N ALA A 159 -0.59 -5.46 -7.71
CA ALA A 159 0.29 -6.62 -7.89
C ALA A 159 0.13 -7.25 -9.29
N PRO A 160 1.18 -7.89 -9.85
CA PRO A 160 1.08 -8.56 -11.14
C PRO A 160 0.16 -9.77 -11.01
N LYS A 161 -0.83 -9.90 -11.91
CA LYS A 161 -1.78 -11.02 -11.86
C LYS A 161 -1.06 -12.36 -11.97
N SER A 162 -0.06 -12.46 -12.85
CA SER A 162 0.75 -13.67 -13.04
C SER A 162 1.42 -14.15 -11.74
N MET A 163 1.80 -13.21 -10.86
CA MET A 163 2.40 -13.55 -9.57
C MET A 163 1.38 -13.89 -8.50
N LEU A 164 0.21 -13.22 -8.51
CA LEU A 164 -0.93 -13.60 -7.67
C LEU A 164 -1.41 -15.02 -7.99
N ASP A 165 -1.58 -15.34 -9.28
CA ASP A 165 -1.95 -16.69 -9.73
C ASP A 165 -0.92 -17.73 -9.28
N LYS A 166 0.37 -17.41 -9.42
CA LYS A 166 1.48 -18.30 -9.03
C LYS A 166 1.48 -18.63 -7.54
N ILE A 167 1.09 -17.69 -6.68
CA ILE A 167 0.98 -17.92 -5.24
C ILE A 167 -0.42 -18.36 -4.80
N ASN A 168 -1.34 -18.57 -5.74
CA ASN A 168 -2.74 -18.94 -5.50
C ASN A 168 -3.54 -17.88 -4.70
N GLY A 169 -3.30 -16.59 -4.98
CA GLY A 169 -4.03 -15.48 -4.36
C GLY A 169 -3.82 -15.35 -2.86
N PHE A 170 -4.83 -14.89 -2.14
CA PHE A 170 -4.89 -14.82 -0.68
C PHE A 170 -5.03 -16.21 -0.05
N ASP A 171 -4.48 -16.38 1.14
CA ASP A 171 -4.70 -17.59 1.93
C ASP A 171 -6.10 -17.56 2.58
N GLU A 172 -7.00 -18.39 2.06
CA GLU A 172 -8.39 -18.48 2.55
C GLU A 172 -8.50 -19.10 3.95
N ALA A 173 -7.40 -19.64 4.50
CA ALA A 173 -7.37 -20.09 5.90
C ALA A 173 -7.34 -18.91 6.89
N LEU A 174 -6.84 -17.73 6.49
CA LEU A 174 -6.87 -16.51 7.28
C LEU A 174 -8.27 -15.88 7.21
N LYS A 175 -9.23 -16.51 7.89
CA LYS A 175 -10.64 -16.09 7.86
C LYS A 175 -10.95 -14.96 8.83
N ALA A 176 -10.19 -14.85 9.91
CA ALA A 176 -10.42 -13.84 10.93
C ALA A 176 -9.92 -12.46 10.45
N TRP A 177 -10.16 -11.43 11.25
CA TRP A 177 -9.80 -10.06 10.87
C TRP A 177 -8.28 -9.82 10.98
N GLY A 178 -7.67 -9.31 9.90
CA GLY A 178 -6.28 -8.84 9.87
C GLY A 178 -5.26 -9.87 9.38
N LEU A 179 -4.05 -9.39 9.05
CA LEU A 179 -2.86 -10.15 8.63
C LEU A 179 -2.94 -10.81 7.24
N GLU A 180 -4.11 -10.91 6.60
CA GLU A 180 -4.24 -11.46 5.25
C GLU A 180 -3.44 -10.66 4.21
N ASP A 181 -3.39 -9.35 4.38
CA ASP A 181 -2.62 -8.43 3.52
C ASP A 181 -1.11 -8.65 3.68
N ILE A 182 -0.65 -8.78 4.93
CA ILE A 182 0.75 -8.97 5.27
C ILE A 182 1.23 -10.33 4.77
N GLU A 183 0.42 -11.38 4.92
CA GLU A 183 0.74 -12.72 4.45
C GLU A 183 0.85 -12.77 2.92
N LEU A 184 -0.08 -12.14 2.20
CA LEU A 184 -0.02 -12.01 0.74
C LEU A 184 1.24 -11.25 0.31
N CYS A 185 1.50 -10.09 0.92
CA CYS A 185 2.66 -9.26 0.61
C CYS A 185 3.97 -10.00 0.92
N TYR A 186 4.02 -10.77 2.01
CA TYR A 186 5.17 -11.61 2.34
C TYR A 186 5.43 -12.66 1.26
N ARG A 187 4.41 -13.39 0.81
CA ARG A 187 4.55 -14.39 -0.26
C ARG A 187 5.01 -13.77 -1.58
N LEU A 188 4.46 -12.60 -1.96
CA LEU A 188 4.92 -11.86 -3.14
C LEU A 188 6.39 -11.43 -3.00
N TRP A 189 6.77 -10.90 -1.85
CA TRP A 189 8.14 -10.49 -1.56
C TRP A 189 9.12 -11.68 -1.57
N LYS A 190 8.74 -12.82 -1.00
CA LYS A 190 9.53 -14.07 -1.02
C LYS A 190 9.70 -14.65 -2.43
N MET A 191 8.81 -14.34 -3.36
CA MET A 191 8.98 -14.64 -4.79
C MET A 191 10.00 -13.73 -5.49
N GLY A 192 10.61 -12.77 -4.77
CA GLY A 192 11.62 -11.87 -5.30
C GLY A 192 11.05 -10.63 -5.98
N LEU A 193 9.74 -10.35 -5.82
CA LEU A 193 9.18 -9.09 -6.27
C LEU A 193 9.65 -7.96 -5.36
N ARG A 194 9.86 -6.79 -5.95
CA ARG A 194 10.17 -5.59 -5.19
C ARG A 194 8.89 -4.96 -4.67
N PHE A 195 8.83 -4.71 -3.36
CA PHE A 195 7.79 -3.84 -2.81
C PHE A 195 8.13 -2.37 -3.11
N VAL A 196 7.12 -1.61 -3.51
CA VAL A 196 7.22 -0.18 -3.80
C VAL A 196 6.21 0.57 -2.95
N LEU A 197 6.63 1.68 -2.36
CA LEU A 197 5.74 2.63 -1.73
C LEU A 197 5.56 3.83 -2.65
N ASN A 198 4.33 4.07 -3.10
CA ASN A 198 4.03 5.20 -3.97
C ASN A 198 3.22 6.26 -3.22
N SER A 199 3.91 7.31 -2.77
CA SER A 199 3.28 8.41 -2.02
C SER A 199 2.29 9.22 -2.83
N LYS A 200 2.35 9.18 -4.18
CA LYS A 200 1.41 9.88 -5.06
C LYS A 200 0.18 9.07 -5.38
N LEU A 201 0.24 7.74 -5.19
CA LEU A 201 -0.90 6.85 -5.27
C LEU A 201 -1.74 6.97 -3.99
N GLU A 202 -2.22 8.17 -3.71
CA GLU A 202 -3.02 8.53 -2.54
C GLU A 202 -4.50 8.41 -2.87
N VAL A 203 -5.24 7.78 -1.96
CA VAL A 203 -6.69 7.63 -2.03
C VAL A 203 -7.35 8.23 -0.79
N LEU A 204 -8.65 8.49 -0.87
CA LEU A 204 -9.44 8.88 0.30
C LEU A 204 -10.22 7.66 0.79
N HIS A 205 -10.19 7.40 2.09
CA HIS A 205 -10.87 6.28 2.72
C HIS A 205 -12.02 6.82 3.56
N GLN A 206 -13.26 6.50 3.20
CA GLN A 206 -14.48 6.88 3.94
C GLN A 206 -14.62 6.02 5.19
N PHE A 207 -13.70 6.23 6.14
CA PHE A 207 -13.62 5.39 7.32
C PHE A 207 -14.87 5.58 8.18
N HIS A 208 -15.54 4.47 8.47
CA HIS A 208 -16.69 4.46 9.37
C HIS A 208 -16.22 4.66 10.82
N TRP A 209 -16.07 5.92 11.22
CA TRP A 209 -15.88 6.30 12.61
C TRP A 209 -17.09 5.82 13.42
N VAL A 210 -16.89 4.79 14.23
CA VAL A 210 -17.73 4.54 15.39
C VAL A 210 -16.97 5.10 16.59
N GLU A 211 -17.45 6.21 17.11
CA GLU A 211 -16.92 6.85 18.32
C GLU A 211 -16.69 5.78 19.41
N GLY A 212 -15.45 5.66 19.89
CA GLY A 212 -15.08 4.73 20.97
C GLY A 212 -14.71 3.30 20.56
N LYS A 213 -14.72 2.92 19.27
CA LYS A 213 -14.20 1.60 18.86
C LYS A 213 -12.68 1.63 18.58
N ILE A 214 -11.93 1.44 19.66
CA ILE A 214 -10.68 0.66 19.65
C ILE A 214 -10.96 -0.66 18.88
N VAL A 215 -9.95 -1.26 18.25
CA VAL A 215 -10.01 -2.67 17.79
C VAL A 215 -10.71 -3.49 18.88
N ASP A 216 -11.97 -3.87 18.66
CA ASP A 216 -12.74 -4.52 19.70
C ASP A 216 -12.12 -5.89 20.02
N GLU A 217 -12.47 -6.46 21.17
CA GLU A 217 -11.89 -7.72 21.64
C GLU A 217 -12.01 -8.84 20.58
N SER A 218 -13.07 -8.81 19.75
CA SER A 218 -13.27 -9.79 18.68
C SER A 218 -12.27 -9.64 17.54
N LYS A 219 -11.98 -8.41 17.11
CA LYS A 219 -10.95 -8.14 16.10
C LYS A 219 -9.56 -8.49 16.63
N LEU A 220 -9.27 -8.17 17.88
CA LEU A 220 -8.00 -8.55 18.50
C LEU A 220 -7.84 -10.08 18.58
N ALA A 221 -8.88 -10.80 18.99
CA ALA A 221 -8.88 -12.26 18.98
C ALA A 221 -8.65 -12.82 17.57
N GLY A 222 -9.27 -12.21 16.55
CA GLY A 222 -9.04 -12.57 15.15
C GLY A 222 -7.59 -12.38 14.70
N VAL A 223 -6.97 -11.27 15.10
CA VAL A 223 -5.55 -11.00 14.83
C VAL A 223 -4.65 -12.05 15.49
N MET A 224 -4.95 -12.44 16.74
CA MET A 224 -4.18 -13.47 17.44
C MET A 224 -4.31 -14.83 16.75
N GLU A 225 -5.51 -15.23 16.33
CA GLU A 225 -5.70 -16.48 15.58
C GLU A 225 -4.98 -16.46 14.22
N ASN A 226 -5.09 -15.36 13.47
CA ASN A 226 -4.37 -15.23 12.21
C ASN A 226 -2.85 -15.13 12.42
N THR A 227 -2.37 -14.58 13.54
CA THR A 227 -0.93 -14.58 13.91
C THR A 227 -0.44 -16.01 14.10
N ARG A 228 -1.20 -16.84 14.82
CA ARG A 228 -0.90 -18.26 15.00
C ARG A 228 -0.79 -18.98 13.66
N LEU A 229 -1.76 -18.80 12.77
CA LEU A 229 -1.77 -19.40 11.44
C LEU A 229 -0.61 -18.91 10.56
N LEU A 230 -0.30 -17.61 10.63
CA LEU A 230 0.83 -17.01 9.93
C LEU A 230 2.16 -17.65 10.35
N LEU A 231 2.40 -17.81 11.65
CA LEU A 231 3.62 -18.41 12.20
C LEU A 231 3.72 -19.91 11.91
N LEU A 232 2.61 -20.64 11.92
CA LEU A 232 2.58 -22.05 11.53
C LEU A 232 2.99 -22.26 10.07
N LYS A 233 2.62 -21.33 9.19
CA LYS A 233 2.91 -21.39 7.75
C LYS A 233 4.28 -20.81 7.41
N HIS A 234 4.68 -19.74 8.11
CA HIS A 234 5.89 -18.96 7.85
C HIS A 234 6.66 -18.70 9.15
N PRO A 235 7.27 -19.73 9.76
CA PRO A 235 7.93 -19.61 11.08
C PRO A 235 9.07 -18.58 11.09
N ASP A 236 9.73 -18.38 9.95
CA ASP A 236 10.88 -17.47 9.82
C ASP A 236 10.50 -16.10 9.22
N ILE A 237 9.22 -15.70 9.23
CA ILE A 237 8.77 -14.45 8.58
C ILE A 237 9.51 -13.20 9.07
N PHE A 238 9.79 -13.13 10.38
CA PHE A 238 10.50 -12.01 11.01
C PHE A 238 11.84 -12.39 11.65
N ASN A 239 12.21 -13.68 11.66
CA ASN A 239 13.35 -14.19 12.44
C ASN A 239 13.33 -13.72 13.91
N LEU A 240 12.15 -13.67 14.51
CA LEU A 240 11.93 -13.26 15.90
C LEU A 240 11.32 -14.41 16.70
N PRO A 241 11.52 -14.43 18.03
CA PRO A 241 10.73 -15.28 18.91
C PRO A 241 9.22 -15.08 18.72
N GLU A 242 8.44 -16.15 18.84
CA GLU A 242 6.99 -16.15 18.61
C GLU A 242 6.26 -15.10 19.48
N ASP A 243 6.62 -14.98 20.76
CA ASP A 243 6.06 -13.97 21.67
C ASP A 243 6.26 -12.54 21.17
N LYS A 244 7.40 -12.25 20.52
CA LYS A 244 7.68 -10.94 19.93
C LYS A 244 6.84 -10.68 18.69
N VAL A 245 6.52 -11.71 17.92
CA VAL A 245 5.60 -11.58 16.76
C VAL A 245 4.16 -11.35 17.23
N TYR A 246 3.72 -11.98 18.32
CA TYR A 246 2.43 -11.64 18.92
C TYR A 246 2.40 -10.21 19.46
N GLU A 247 3.46 -9.76 20.14
CA GLU A 247 3.58 -8.36 20.57
C GLU A 247 3.50 -7.38 19.40
N LEU A 248 4.14 -7.71 18.27
CA LEU A 248 4.12 -6.92 17.04
C LEU A 248 2.70 -6.68 16.52
N PHE A 249 1.84 -7.71 16.56
CA PHE A 249 0.47 -7.62 16.03
C PHE A 249 -0.60 -7.29 17.06
N LYS A 250 -0.29 -7.37 18.37
CA LYS A 250 -1.21 -7.01 19.44
C LYS A 250 -1.65 -5.55 19.40
N SER A 251 -0.76 -4.66 18.96
CA SER A 251 -1.06 -3.26 18.67
C SER A 251 -0.74 -3.02 17.19
N ILE A 252 -1.70 -3.38 16.33
CA ILE A 252 -1.58 -3.23 14.88
C ILE A 252 -1.02 -1.85 14.58
N ALA A 253 -0.06 -1.80 13.65
CA ALA A 253 0.63 -0.61 13.20
C ALA A 253 1.59 0.04 14.21
N ASN A 254 1.18 0.23 15.46
CA ASN A 254 1.98 0.98 16.45
C ASN A 254 3.34 0.35 16.73
N ASN A 255 3.41 -0.99 16.67
CA ASN A 255 4.60 -1.74 17.02
C ASN A 255 5.48 -2.07 15.79
N PHE A 256 5.07 -1.70 14.57
CA PHE A 256 5.77 -2.09 13.35
C PHE A 256 7.19 -1.52 13.28
N ARG A 257 7.45 -0.40 13.97
CA ARG A 257 8.80 0.16 14.08
C ARG A 257 9.78 -0.73 14.85
N PHE A 258 9.32 -1.60 15.75
CA PHE A 258 10.20 -2.37 16.62
C PHE A 258 11.04 -3.43 15.90
N VAL A 259 10.59 -3.85 14.72
CA VAL A 259 11.31 -4.83 13.91
C VAL A 259 12.31 -4.18 12.96
N GLU A 260 12.28 -2.86 12.83
CA GLU A 260 13.15 -2.10 11.94
C GLU A 260 14.49 -1.78 12.63
N LYS A 261 15.57 -1.72 11.85
CA LYS A 261 16.90 -1.49 12.41
C LYS A 261 17.11 -0.01 12.71
N PRO A 262 17.63 0.35 13.90
CA PRO A 262 18.06 1.71 14.15
C PRO A 262 19.22 2.06 13.21
N ILE A 263 19.25 3.32 12.79
CA ILE A 263 20.37 3.85 11.99
C ILE A 263 21.62 3.89 12.89
N PRO A 264 22.76 3.35 12.46
CA PRO A 264 24.00 3.41 13.25
C PRO A 264 24.39 4.87 13.56
N GLU A 265 24.80 5.14 14.81
CA GLU A 265 25.19 6.49 15.24
C GLU A 265 26.45 7.01 14.52
N THR A 266 27.32 6.12 14.04
CA THR A 266 28.63 6.43 13.47
C THR A 266 28.70 6.44 11.94
N CYS A 267 27.55 6.54 11.26
CA CYS A 267 27.50 6.58 9.80
C CYS A 267 27.93 7.95 9.21
N ASN A 268 28.45 7.92 7.99
CA ASN A 268 28.69 9.13 7.20
C ASN A 268 27.37 9.59 6.56
N ARG A 269 26.76 10.63 7.13
CA ARG A 269 25.46 11.14 6.68
C ARG A 269 25.60 12.05 5.46
N ILE A 270 24.92 11.68 4.37
CA ILE A 270 24.88 12.43 3.11
C ILE A 270 23.43 12.87 2.88
N ILE A 271 23.19 14.18 2.91
CA ILE A 271 21.86 14.75 2.65
C ILE A 271 21.85 15.41 1.27
N ILE A 272 20.88 15.01 0.46
CA ILE A 272 20.67 15.52 -0.90
C ILE A 272 19.32 16.25 -0.93
N ASP A 273 19.37 17.58 -1.02
CA ASP A 273 18.18 18.42 -1.22
C ASP A 273 17.93 18.60 -2.73
N PHE A 274 16.96 17.89 -3.29
CA PHE A 274 16.61 18.01 -4.70
C PHE A 274 15.57 19.12 -4.92
N LYS A 275 16.04 20.28 -5.37
CA LYS A 275 15.23 21.50 -5.54
C LYS A 275 15.16 22.03 -6.98
N ASN A 276 15.98 21.49 -7.90
CA ASN A 276 15.99 21.94 -9.29
C ASN A 276 16.23 20.76 -10.25
N LYS A 277 15.26 20.55 -11.16
CA LYS A 277 15.24 19.42 -12.10
C LYS A 277 16.44 19.36 -13.05
N ALA A 278 17.14 20.48 -13.25
CA ALA A 278 18.37 20.51 -14.06
C ALA A 278 19.46 19.59 -13.49
N TYR A 279 19.48 19.35 -12.18
CA TYR A 279 20.46 18.50 -11.50
C TYR A 279 20.02 17.04 -11.36
N LEU A 280 18.90 16.63 -11.97
CA LEU A 280 18.38 15.26 -11.82
C LEU A 280 19.43 14.19 -12.18
N LYS A 281 20.18 14.40 -13.27
CA LYS A 281 21.23 13.47 -13.71
C LYS A 281 22.37 13.39 -12.69
N ASP A 282 22.82 14.54 -12.20
CA ASP A 282 23.92 14.64 -11.25
C ASP A 282 23.52 14.01 -9.90
N ILE A 283 22.29 14.24 -9.44
CA ILE A 283 21.75 13.64 -8.22
C ILE A 283 21.69 12.12 -8.33
N LYS A 284 21.20 11.58 -9.46
CA LYS A 284 21.22 10.12 -9.70
C LYS A 284 22.64 9.57 -9.63
N GLN A 285 23.63 10.28 -10.18
CA GLN A 285 25.03 9.89 -10.10
C GLN A 285 25.59 9.95 -8.66
N ILE A 286 25.31 11.02 -7.92
CA ILE A 286 25.72 11.16 -6.52
C ILE A 286 25.13 10.02 -5.67
N ILE A 287 23.85 9.70 -5.87
CA ILE A 287 23.19 8.58 -5.17
C ILE A 287 23.90 7.27 -5.48
N VAL A 288 24.18 6.97 -6.76
CA VAL A 288 24.90 5.74 -7.16
C VAL A 288 26.26 5.67 -6.46
N MET A 289 27.10 6.70 -6.60
CA MET A 289 28.45 6.71 -6.04
C MET A 289 28.43 6.60 -4.51
N SER A 290 27.53 7.34 -3.86
CA SER A 290 27.41 7.30 -2.40
C SER A 290 26.90 5.94 -1.90
N SER A 291 26.11 5.22 -2.70
CA SER A 291 25.52 3.93 -2.34
C SER A 291 26.48 2.74 -2.43
N GLU A 292 27.73 2.95 -2.84
CA GLU A 292 28.77 1.91 -2.95
C GLU A 292 29.51 1.64 -1.63
N SER A 293 29.36 2.51 -0.63
CA SER A 293 29.95 2.35 0.70
C SER A 293 28.89 1.94 1.72
N GLU A 294 29.16 0.91 2.52
CA GLU A 294 28.26 0.40 3.58
C GLU A 294 28.13 1.36 4.79
N ASN A 295 29.04 2.33 4.93
CA ASN A 295 29.03 3.26 6.07
C ASN A 295 28.22 4.55 5.80
N ASN A 296 27.58 4.68 4.64
CA ASN A 296 26.85 5.89 4.28
C ASN A 296 25.37 5.81 4.68
N ASP A 297 24.84 6.89 5.27
CA ASP A 297 23.40 7.14 5.45
C ASP A 297 22.97 8.21 4.46
N ILE A 298 22.36 7.80 3.35
CA ILE A 298 21.99 8.67 2.23
C ILE A 298 20.53 9.07 2.37
N ILE A 299 20.27 10.37 2.53
CA ILE A 299 18.95 10.95 2.70
C ILE A 299 18.65 11.84 1.50
N VAL A 300 17.68 11.45 0.69
CA VAL A 300 17.22 12.21 -0.49
C VAL A 300 15.89 12.88 -0.14
N LYS A 301 15.89 14.22 -0.15
CA LYS A 301 14.71 15.05 0.05
C LYS A 301 14.29 15.65 -1.29
N ASP A 302 13.16 15.21 -1.81
CA ASP A 302 12.62 15.66 -3.09
C ASP A 302 11.59 16.77 -2.88
N TYR A 303 11.94 18.00 -3.27
CA TYR A 303 11.07 19.18 -3.20
C TYR A 303 10.32 19.44 -4.51
N LEU A 304 10.59 18.68 -5.57
CA LEU A 304 10.02 18.88 -6.89
C LEU A 304 8.90 17.90 -7.18
N GLU A 305 9.16 16.62 -6.93
CA GLU A 305 8.23 15.49 -7.06
C GLU A 305 7.57 15.35 -8.44
N ASN A 306 7.91 16.16 -9.43
CA ASN A 306 7.39 16.08 -10.80
C ASN A 306 8.39 15.44 -11.78
N THR A 307 9.35 14.68 -11.24
CA THR A 307 10.36 13.94 -12.01
C THR A 307 10.15 12.43 -11.86
N ASP A 308 11.07 11.62 -12.38
CA ASP A 308 11.07 10.17 -12.20
C ASP A 308 12.00 9.71 -11.07
N LEU A 309 12.47 10.61 -10.19
CA LEU A 309 13.41 10.27 -9.13
C LEU A 309 12.84 9.25 -8.13
N ASP A 310 11.56 9.41 -7.75
CA ASP A 310 10.78 8.48 -6.92
C ASP A 310 10.73 7.06 -7.51
N VAL A 311 10.47 6.95 -8.81
CA VAL A 311 10.44 5.67 -9.53
C VAL A 311 11.85 5.10 -9.63
N TRP A 312 12.81 5.91 -10.02
CA TRP A 312 14.19 5.49 -10.28
C TRP A 312 14.89 5.01 -9.00
N ILE A 313 14.73 5.70 -7.87
CA ILE A 313 15.41 5.35 -6.62
C ILE A 313 14.91 4.02 -6.06
N GLN A 314 13.60 3.77 -6.14
CA GLN A 314 13.01 2.49 -5.74
C GLN A 314 13.38 1.38 -6.73
N GLN A 315 13.83 1.72 -7.94
CA GLN A 315 14.31 0.77 -8.96
C GLN A 315 15.83 0.54 -8.94
N LEU A 316 16.60 1.24 -8.10
CA LEU A 316 18.07 1.27 -8.08
C LEU A 316 18.78 -0.09 -7.87
N GLY A 317 18.06 -1.10 -7.37
CA GLY A 317 18.60 -2.44 -7.11
C GLY A 317 19.29 -2.54 -5.76
N LYS A 318 19.90 -3.69 -5.47
CA LYS A 318 20.67 -3.88 -4.24
C LYS A 318 21.94 -3.02 -4.28
N ARG A 319 22.20 -2.30 -3.20
CA ARG A 319 23.38 -1.43 -2.99
C ARG A 319 24.03 -1.73 -1.65
N ALA A 320 25.23 -1.20 -1.40
CA ALA A 320 25.90 -1.33 -0.11
C ALA A 320 25.15 -0.50 0.95
N SER A 321 24.77 0.73 0.61
CA SER A 321 23.82 1.55 1.36
C SER A 321 22.61 1.90 0.51
N THR A 322 21.42 1.52 0.96
CA THR A 322 20.17 1.87 0.27
C THR A 322 19.78 3.31 0.63
N PRO A 323 19.56 4.19 -0.35
CA PRO A 323 19.19 5.57 -0.06
C PRO A 323 17.75 5.66 0.47
N ARG A 324 17.56 6.47 1.51
CA ARG A 324 16.24 6.83 2.00
C ARG A 324 15.70 7.99 1.17
N TYR A 325 14.46 7.86 0.72
CA TYR A 325 13.75 8.86 -0.06
C TYR A 325 12.61 9.50 0.75
N TYR A 326 12.48 10.81 0.63
CA TYR A 326 11.47 11.62 1.31
C TYR A 326 10.87 12.64 0.31
N PRO A 327 9.62 12.43 -0.14
CA PRO A 327 8.85 13.46 -0.83
C PRO A 327 8.48 14.54 0.18
N MET A 328 8.91 15.77 -0.05
CA MET A 328 8.77 16.84 0.93
C MET A 328 7.32 17.32 1.08
N SER A 329 6.44 17.02 0.12
CA SER A 329 4.99 17.15 0.23
C SER A 329 4.36 16.28 1.31
N ARG A 330 5.06 15.23 1.77
CA ARG A 330 4.59 14.31 2.82
C ARG A 330 5.26 14.54 4.18
N LYS A 331 6.04 15.61 4.30
CA LYS A 331 6.76 15.89 5.54
C LYS A 331 5.78 16.30 6.64
N LEU A 332 5.84 15.64 7.78
CA LEU A 332 5.04 16.01 8.95
C LEU A 332 5.56 17.27 9.66
N LYS A 333 4.66 18.03 10.29
CA LYS A 333 5.05 19.10 11.21
C LYS A 333 5.48 18.44 12.52
N LYS A 334 6.74 18.63 12.92
CA LYS A 334 7.21 18.21 14.24
C LYS A 334 6.53 19.09 15.30
N LEU A 335 5.75 18.47 16.19
CA LEU A 335 5.16 19.12 17.36
C LEU A 335 6.23 19.61 18.33
#